data_AF-A0A2E3KHW8-F1
#
_entry.id   AF-A0A2E3KHW8-F1
#
_cell.length_a   1.000
_cell.length_b   1.000
_cell.length_c   1.000
_cell.angle_alpha   90.00
_cell.angle_beta   90.00
_cell.angle_gamma   90.00
#
_symmetry.space_group_name_H-M   'P 1'
#
loop_
_entity.id
_entity.type
_entity.pdbx_description
1 polymer ?
#
loop_
_entity_poly.entity_id
_entity_poly.type
_entity_poly.pdbx_seq_one_letter_code
_entity_poly.pdbx_strand_id
1 'polypeptide(L)' 'MSLHSSLKTKSGALRQHRNVLTRAERIEKLSELERFNGGDDSPLGLVKVGHRKPKTGKKKVKKTEGDDE' A
#
# COMPACT_ATOMS: atom_id res chain seq x y z
N MET A 1 6.39 -3.57 -12.85
CA MET A 1 7.73 -4.18 -12.92
C MET A 1 7.69 -5.29 -13.95
N SER A 2 8.68 -5.37 -14.84
CA SER A 2 8.79 -6.47 -15.80
C SER A 2 9.17 -7.75 -15.06
N LEU A 3 8.29 -8.76 -15.15
CA LEU A 3 8.59 -10.13 -14.74
C LEU A 3 8.69 -10.97 -16.00
N HIS A 4 9.71 -11.82 -16.06
CA HIS A 4 9.86 -12.79 -17.14
C HIS A 4 8.61 -13.67 -17.25
N SER A 5 8.21 -14.02 -18.47
CA SER A 5 6.94 -14.73 -18.73
C SER A 5 6.84 -16.06 -17.99
N SER A 6 7.94 -16.78 -17.85
CA SER A 6 8.01 -18.06 -17.11
C SER A 6 7.77 -17.92 -15.59
N LEU A 7 7.96 -16.71 -15.02
CA LEU A 7 7.82 -16.45 -13.58
C LEU A 7 6.44 -15.84 -13.25
N LYS A 8 5.53 -15.73 -14.23
CA LYS A 8 4.18 -15.18 -14.03
C LYS A 8 3.26 -16.27 -13.46
N THR A 9 3.01 -16.26 -12.16
CA THR A 9 1.97 -17.11 -11.52
C THR A 9 0.56 -16.54 -11.76
N LYS A 10 -0.47 -17.40 -11.80
CA LYS A 10 -1.87 -17.00 -12.04
C LYS A 10 -2.41 -15.99 -11.01
N SER A 11 -1.99 -16.09 -9.74
CA SER A 11 -2.35 -15.16 -8.67
C SER A 11 -1.27 -14.10 -8.47
N GLY A 12 -1.12 -13.22 -9.46
CA GLY A 12 -0.08 -12.19 -9.47
C GLY A 12 -0.38 -11.02 -8.52
N ALA A 13 -0.38 -11.22 -7.21
CA ALA A 13 -0.38 -10.13 -6.22
C ALA A 13 0.77 -9.14 -6.50
N LEU A 14 1.90 -9.65 -7.00
CA LEU A 14 3.07 -8.89 -7.46
C LEU A 14 2.89 -8.19 -8.82
N ARG A 15 1.93 -8.62 -9.67
CA ARG A 15 1.63 -7.95 -10.95
C ARG A 15 0.76 -6.71 -10.74
N GLN A 16 -0.13 -6.74 -9.75
CA GLN A 16 -1.02 -5.60 -9.44
C GLN A 16 -0.36 -4.57 -8.52
N HIS A 17 0.57 -5.00 -7.65
CA HIS A 17 1.19 -4.12 -6.68
C HIS A 17 2.36 -3.31 -7.29
N ARG A 18 2.32 -1.99 -7.13
CA ARG A 18 3.45 -1.08 -7.45
C ARG A 18 4.29 -0.80 -6.21
N ASN A 19 5.59 -0.59 -6.38
CA ASN A 19 6.48 -0.28 -5.25
C ASN A 19 6.37 1.17 -4.79
N VAL A 20 6.13 2.10 -5.72
CA VAL A 20 5.99 3.54 -5.47
C VAL A 20 4.58 3.95 -5.90
N LEU A 21 3.91 4.83 -5.14
CA LEU A 21 2.61 5.37 -5.55
C LEU A 21 2.74 6.20 -6.85
N THR A 22 1.64 6.32 -7.58
CA THR A 22 1.55 7.24 -8.71
C THR A 22 1.69 8.69 -8.23
N ARG A 23 1.94 9.64 -9.14
CA ARG A 23 2.11 11.05 -8.75
C ARG A 23 0.88 11.59 -8.00
N ALA A 24 -0.33 11.31 -8.47
CA ALA A 24 -1.56 11.75 -7.81
C ALA A 24 -1.66 11.20 -6.38
N GLU A 25 -1.46 9.88 -6.23
CA GLU A 25 -1.46 9.22 -4.92
C GLU A 25 -0.35 9.75 -3.98
N ARG A 26 0.79 10.18 -4.53
CA ARG A 26 1.85 10.80 -3.73
C ARG A 26 1.47 12.20 -3.26
N ILE A 27 0.79 12.98 -4.08
CA ILE A 27 0.30 14.32 -3.68
C ILE A 27 -0.67 14.16 -2.52
N GLU A 28 -1.69 13.31 -2.67
CA GLU A 28 -2.67 13.03 -1.61
C GLU A 28 -1.99 12.63 -0.30
N LYS A 29 -1.07 11.65 -0.36
CA LYS A 29 -0.38 11.16 0.83
C LYS A 29 0.59 12.15 1.46
N LEU A 30 1.22 13.02 0.67
CA LEU A 30 2.11 14.07 1.19
C LEU A 30 1.31 15.24 1.75
N SER A 31 0.15 15.56 1.18
CA SER A 31 -0.81 16.52 1.73
C SER A 31 -1.37 16.06 3.07
N GLU A 32 -1.74 14.79 3.22
CA GLU A 32 -2.15 14.21 4.50
C GLU A 32 -1.08 14.32 5.59
N LEU A 33 0.20 14.33 5.21
CA LEU A 33 1.34 14.42 6.12
C LEU A 33 1.83 15.87 6.30
N GLU A 34 1.12 16.86 5.76
CA GLU A 34 1.50 18.28 5.78
C GLU A 34 2.90 18.55 5.17
N ARG A 35 3.32 17.70 4.21
CA ARG A 35 4.60 17.81 3.49
C ARG A 35 4.43 18.24 2.03
N PHE A 36 3.23 18.65 1.64
CA PHE A 36 2.92 19.16 0.31
C PHE A 36 1.78 20.17 0.36
N ASN A 37 2.07 21.42 -0.04
CA ASN A 37 1.13 22.51 -0.19
C ASN A 37 0.83 22.74 -1.67
N GLY A 38 -0.42 22.54 -2.09
CA GLY A 38 -0.78 22.59 -3.51
C GLY A 38 -0.59 23.94 -4.22
N GLY A 39 -0.42 25.03 -3.46
CA GLY A 39 -0.14 26.37 -4.01
C GLY A 39 1.35 26.69 -4.16
N ASP A 40 2.19 26.17 -3.25
CA ASP A 40 3.61 26.55 -3.16
C ASP A 40 4.54 25.46 -3.70
N ASP A 41 4.15 24.19 -3.53
CA ASP A 41 4.98 23.05 -3.89
C ASP A 41 4.69 22.57 -5.33
N SER A 42 5.77 22.30 -6.05
CA SER A 42 5.66 21.76 -7.41
C SER A 42 5.18 20.30 -7.39
N PRO A 43 4.21 19.92 -8.25
CA PRO A 43 3.82 18.52 -8.44
C PRO A 43 4.91 17.69 -9.16
N LEU A 44 5.96 18.33 -9.65
CA LEU A 44 7.14 17.71 -10.27
C LEU A 44 8.25 17.55 -9.23
N GLY A 45 9.03 16.47 -9.30
CA GLY A 45 10.14 16.25 -8.36
C GLY A 45 9.78 15.70 -6.97
N LEU A 46 8.51 15.32 -6.73
CA LEU A 46 8.07 14.77 -5.44
C LEU A 46 8.94 13.60 -4.94
N VAL A 47 9.07 13.47 -3.62
CA VAL A 47 9.74 12.35 -2.94
C VAL A 47 9.07 11.02 -3.28
N LYS A 48 9.85 9.94 -3.38
CA LYS A 48 9.33 8.59 -3.64
C LYS A 48 8.59 8.08 -2.40
N VAL A 49 7.28 7.79 -2.53
CA VAL A 49 6.47 7.22 -1.45
C VAL A 49 6.15 5.77 -1.76
N GLY A 50 6.46 4.87 -0.83
CA GLY A 50 6.28 3.43 -1.02
C GLY A 50 4.82 2.98 -0.84
N HIS A 51 4.34 2.11 -1.73
CA HIS A 51 3.07 1.41 -1.56
C HIS A 51 3.34 0.21 -0.63
N ARG A 52 2.96 0.31 0.65
CA ARG A 52 3.14 -0.76 1.64
C ARG A 52 1.80 -1.13 2.24
N LYS A 53 1.43 -2.41 2.15
CA LYS A 53 0.28 -2.97 2.88
C LYS A 53 0.80 -3.61 4.16
N PRO A 54 0.72 -2.94 5.32
CA PRO A 54 1.15 -3.56 6.56
C PRO A 54 0.28 -4.80 6.82
N LYS A 55 0.92 -5.94 7.10
CA LYS A 55 0.19 -7.12 7.57
C LYS A 55 -0.17 -6.86 9.04
N THR A 56 -1.37 -6.34 9.29
CA THR A 56 -1.90 -6.32 10.66
C THR A 56 -2.02 -7.78 11.11
N GLY A 57 -1.33 -8.16 12.19
CA GLY A 57 -1.37 -9.51 12.73
C GLY A 57 -2.81 -9.95 12.95
N LYS A 58 -3.11 -11.23 12.66
CA LYS A 58 -4.44 -11.80 12.87
C LYS A 58 -4.89 -11.47 14.30
N LYS A 59 -6.02 -10.74 14.46
CA LYS A 59 -6.64 -10.62 15.79
C LYS A 59 -6.92 -12.04 16.29
N LYS A 60 -6.34 -12.40 17.44
CA LYS A 60 -6.66 -13.67 18.10
C LYS A 60 -8.14 -13.61 18.46
N VAL A 61 -8.97 -14.42 17.81
CA VAL A 61 -10.35 -14.65 18.26
C VAL A 61 -10.24 -15.29 19.64
N LYS A 62 -10.72 -14.58 20.67
CA LYS A 62 -10.85 -15.13 22.01
C LYS A 62 -11.94 -16.19 21.92
N LYS A 63 -11.59 -17.48 22.03
CA LYS A 63 -12.60 -18.53 22.25
C LYS A 63 -13.24 -18.22 23.60
N THR A 64 -14.50 -17.86 23.60
CA THR A 64 -15.35 -17.95 24.79
C THR A 64 -15.68 -19.43 24.95
N GLU A 65 -15.19 -20.01 26.04
CA GLU A 65 -15.64 -21.29 26.58
C GLU A 65 -17.10 -21.15 27.08
N GLY A 66 -17.91 -22.19 26.90
CA GLY A 66 -19.21 -22.36 27.58
C GLY A 66 -20.43 -22.48 26.66
N ASP A 67 -20.82 -23.72 26.34
CA ASP A 67 -22.15 -24.31 26.61
C ASP A 67 -22.39 -25.55 25.70
N ASP A 68 -21.86 -26.69 26.15
CA ASP A 68 -22.45 -28.01 25.90
C ASP A 68 -23.19 -28.39 27.21
N GLU A 69 -24.51 -28.18 27.24
CA GLU A 69 -25.50 -28.97 27.98
C GLU A 69 -26.89 -28.79 27.35
#